data_AF-A0A2G4HBC9-F1
#
_entry.id   AF-A0A2G4HBC9-F1
#
_cell.length_a   1.000
_cell.length_b   1.000
_cell.length_c   1.000
_cell.angle_alpha   90.00
_cell.angle_beta   90.00
_cell.angle_gamma   90.00
#
_symmetry.space_group_name_H-M   'P 1'
#
loop_
_entity.id
_entity.type
_entity.pdbx_description
1 polymer ?
#
loop_
_entity_poly.entity_id
_entity_poly.type
_entity_poly.pdbx_seq_one_letter_code
_entity_poly.pdbx_strand_id
1 'polypeptide(L)'
;MPLCPSIYVGWSKPLAEGVAHALVEEARRLRGPEAQKGMPIDLGSHRVIVPSSFASRLIQEELAKHANGLLLPEFQTPDKFLNWGDRAEEAQRLGGSEAQDKKRGPVAAKETCLLAWVEVLTSPHFSRTDFPALFPVESTPDFTFEEAKKFAEQLMQLRDQLGASRDGHDFAAVAAVVETNPERWNNLHRLELAYLNALKRLGQRDHNQVRTELAKGDGMPEGVTDVWLVGLLEPQPLLIEALERRKDRLNIHVIIGADEADASLFDAWGRPDPVRWANRQTPWPNFKDAVHLATDPTHATERLAELLGHTKPDHGAFAVAPCERETYPELIADKLRSLGAEAVNPLGETHAGHVLHHRLRALLDVLDTPTFATLRRALLHPPLAERLTGGRIPFHPLNTLLDALSQLKPPQDLSRTLGFALNLPQPPESDRRGRFQWKQVEGLRLPLQAILQKIAELDALPPRELAAQLLVLSIDPPKSGDPLSLEFSKEVADALEETLRSLCAYQHGVTLSPTEWVRLALTLTGEQRFRQSLALQPVNLPG
;
A
#
# COMPACT_ATOMS: atom_id res chain seq x y z
N MET A 1 -29.58 7.31 -21.63
CA MET A 1 -29.44 6.54 -22.87
C MET A 1 -29.02 5.11 -22.51
N PRO A 2 -29.19 4.10 -23.40
CA PRO A 2 -28.46 2.85 -23.22
C PRO A 2 -26.95 3.13 -23.21
N LEU A 3 -26.17 2.24 -22.58
CA LEU A 3 -24.71 2.26 -22.65
C LEU A 3 -24.24 2.40 -24.11
N CYS A 4 -23.09 3.05 -24.32
CA CYS A 4 -22.47 3.04 -25.63
C CYS A 4 -22.12 1.58 -26.01
N PRO A 5 -22.15 1.21 -27.30
CA PRO A 5 -21.73 -0.12 -27.73
C PRO A 5 -20.34 -0.46 -27.20
N SER A 6 -20.17 -1.67 -26.66
CA SER A 6 -18.89 -2.14 -26.14
C SER A 6 -17.83 -2.18 -27.24
N ILE A 7 -16.60 -1.80 -26.89
CA ILE A 7 -15.44 -1.77 -27.77
C ILE A 7 -14.57 -2.99 -27.48
N TYR A 8 -14.36 -3.83 -28.48
CA TYR A 8 -13.55 -5.03 -28.41
C TYR A 8 -12.20 -4.79 -29.07
N VAL A 9 -11.11 -4.85 -28.29
CA VAL A 9 -9.76 -4.52 -28.78
C VAL A 9 -8.93 -5.74 -29.22
N GLY A 10 -9.46 -6.94 -29.00
CA GLY A 10 -8.87 -8.22 -29.40
C GLY A 10 -7.98 -8.88 -28.35
N TRP A 11 -7.80 -10.20 -28.46
CA TRP A 11 -6.94 -10.99 -27.55
C TRP A 11 -5.45 -10.85 -27.86
N SER A 12 -5.11 -10.59 -29.11
CA SER A 12 -3.74 -10.62 -29.63
C SER A 12 -2.97 -9.31 -29.48
N LYS A 13 -3.65 -8.24 -29.07
CA LYS A 13 -3.05 -6.91 -28.86
C LYS A 13 -2.96 -6.59 -27.38
N PRO A 14 -1.90 -5.91 -26.92
CA PRO A 14 -1.86 -5.34 -25.59
C PRO A 14 -3.08 -4.46 -25.33
N LEU A 15 -3.80 -4.70 -24.23
CA LEU A 15 -5.01 -3.95 -23.88
C LEU A 15 -4.75 -2.44 -23.82
N ALA A 16 -3.59 -2.02 -23.29
CA ALA A 16 -3.22 -0.60 -23.18
C ALA A 16 -3.15 0.09 -24.56
N GLU A 17 -2.59 -0.57 -25.57
CA GLU A 17 -2.50 -0.06 -26.94
C GLU A 17 -3.91 0.09 -27.54
N GLY A 18 -4.74 -0.95 -27.40
CA GLY A 18 -6.12 -0.94 -27.89
C GLY A 18 -6.97 0.18 -27.25
N VAL A 19 -6.80 0.39 -25.95
CA VAL A 19 -7.51 1.45 -25.20
C VAL A 19 -7.04 2.84 -25.65
N ALA A 20 -5.73 3.06 -25.77
CA ALA A 20 -5.18 4.34 -26.22
C ALA A 20 -5.69 4.70 -27.62
N HIS A 21 -5.71 3.73 -28.54
CA HIS A 21 -6.28 3.89 -29.87
C HIS A 21 -7.78 4.24 -29.82
N ALA A 22 -8.57 3.51 -29.03
CA ALA A 22 -10.01 3.75 -28.90
C ALA A 22 -10.34 5.14 -28.34
N LEU A 23 -9.62 5.59 -27.31
CA LEU A 23 -9.78 6.93 -26.73
C LEU A 23 -9.51 8.03 -27.76
N VAL A 24 -8.41 7.90 -28.52
CA VAL A 24 -8.02 8.88 -29.55
C VAL A 24 -9.03 8.92 -30.70
N GLU A 25 -9.50 7.76 -31.17
CA GLU A 25 -10.48 7.69 -32.25
C GLU A 25 -11.83 8.27 -31.84
N GLU A 26 -12.31 7.98 -30.63
CA GLU A 26 -13.58 8.55 -30.15
C GLU A 26 -13.49 10.07 -29.96
N ALA A 27 -12.38 10.57 -29.39
CA ALA A 27 -12.16 12.00 -29.27
C ALA A 27 -12.13 12.72 -30.64
N ARG A 28 -11.59 12.06 -31.67
CA ARG A 28 -11.63 12.56 -33.06
C ARG A 28 -13.05 12.52 -33.62
N ARG A 29 -13.80 11.45 -33.38
CA ARG A 29 -15.19 11.29 -33.83
C ARG A 29 -16.08 12.41 -33.31
N LEU A 30 -15.94 12.78 -32.04
CA LEU A 30 -16.72 13.82 -31.38
C LEU A 30 -16.46 15.24 -31.94
N ARG A 31 -15.31 15.48 -32.56
CA ARG A 31 -14.89 16.81 -33.06
C ARG A 31 -15.26 17.11 -34.52
N GLY A 32 -15.89 16.17 -35.22
CA GLY A 32 -16.31 16.34 -36.61
C GLY A 32 -15.15 16.35 -37.64
N PRO A 33 -15.45 16.29 -38.95
CA PRO A 33 -14.45 16.07 -40.01
C PRO A 33 -13.49 17.24 -40.27
N GLU A 34 -13.78 18.46 -39.81
CA GLU A 34 -12.94 19.65 -40.06
C GLU A 34 -11.71 19.75 -39.11
N ALA A 35 -11.68 18.99 -38.01
CA ALA A 35 -10.61 19.06 -37.00
C ALA A 35 -9.41 18.12 -37.27
N GLN A 36 -9.30 17.53 -38.46
CA GLN A 36 -8.65 16.22 -38.62
C GLN A 36 -7.14 16.16 -38.88
N LYS A 37 -6.33 17.21 -38.69
CA LYS A 37 -4.87 17.03 -38.68
C LYS A 37 -4.11 18.12 -37.92
N GLY A 38 -3.43 17.70 -36.84
CA GLY A 38 -2.43 18.52 -36.14
C GLY A 38 -2.92 19.33 -34.94
N MET A 39 -4.21 19.32 -34.63
CA MET A 39 -4.72 19.97 -33.42
C MET A 39 -4.59 19.08 -32.18
N PRO A 40 -4.35 19.65 -30.99
CA PRO A 40 -4.35 18.90 -29.73
C PRO A 40 -5.67 18.18 -29.48
N ILE A 41 -5.57 16.94 -28.99
CA ILE A 41 -6.72 16.16 -28.54
C ILE A 41 -7.04 16.56 -27.10
N ASP A 42 -8.31 16.78 -26.80
CA ASP A 42 -8.77 17.10 -25.45
C ASP A 42 -9.60 15.97 -24.89
N LEU A 43 -9.11 15.36 -23.81
CA LEU A 43 -9.80 14.34 -23.03
C LEU A 43 -10.12 14.81 -21.60
N GLY A 44 -10.03 16.11 -21.29
CA GLY A 44 -10.19 16.63 -19.93
C GLY A 44 -11.56 16.36 -19.30
N SER A 45 -12.62 16.26 -20.11
CA SER A 45 -13.97 15.89 -19.68
C SER A 45 -14.21 14.37 -19.57
N HIS A 46 -13.21 13.56 -19.92
CA HIS A 46 -13.30 12.10 -19.87
C HIS A 46 -12.72 11.57 -18.55
N ARG A 47 -13.31 10.48 -18.05
CA ARG A 47 -12.80 9.70 -16.91
C ARG A 47 -12.54 8.27 -17.34
N VAL A 48 -11.33 7.77 -17.08
CA VAL A 48 -10.94 6.41 -17.45
C VAL A 48 -10.77 5.58 -16.19
N ILE A 49 -11.72 4.67 -15.98
CA ILE A 49 -11.77 3.77 -14.82
C ILE A 49 -11.07 2.46 -15.17
N VAL A 50 -9.98 2.19 -14.47
CA VAL A 50 -9.09 1.03 -14.68
C VAL A 50 -8.93 0.21 -13.41
N PRO A 51 -8.55 -1.09 -13.51
CA PRO A 51 -8.43 -1.95 -12.34
C PRO A 51 -7.27 -1.57 -11.40
N SER A 52 -6.26 -0.84 -11.88
CA SER A 52 -5.10 -0.46 -11.07
C SER A 52 -4.39 0.79 -11.59
N SER A 53 -3.60 1.42 -10.72
CA SER A 53 -2.69 2.52 -11.10
C SER A 53 -1.66 2.09 -12.15
N PHE A 54 -1.22 0.83 -12.10
CA PHE A 54 -0.32 0.26 -13.11
C PHE A 54 -0.97 0.19 -14.50
N ALA A 55 -2.23 -0.25 -14.57
CA ALA A 55 -2.97 -0.26 -15.84
C ALA A 55 -3.16 1.16 -16.40
N SER A 56 -3.50 2.13 -15.54
CA SER A 56 -3.56 3.56 -15.92
C SER A 56 -2.25 4.02 -16.56
N ARG A 57 -1.13 3.71 -15.91
CA ARG A 57 0.20 4.09 -16.39
C ARG A 57 0.51 3.51 -17.77
N LEU A 58 0.28 2.21 -17.98
CA LEU A 58 0.51 1.58 -19.28
C LEU A 58 -0.30 2.26 -20.40
N ILE A 59 -1.56 2.62 -20.13
CA ILE A 59 -2.39 3.33 -21.11
C ILE A 59 -1.86 4.74 -21.37
N GLN A 60 -1.39 5.46 -20.35
CA GLN A 60 -0.79 6.79 -20.52
C GLN A 60 0.50 6.73 -21.36
N GLU A 61 1.34 5.72 -21.15
CA GLU A 61 2.56 5.49 -21.94
C GLU A 61 2.22 5.23 -23.42
N GLU A 62 1.15 4.46 -23.70
CA GLU A 62 0.67 4.27 -25.08
C GLU A 62 0.05 5.55 -25.66
N LEU A 63 -0.79 6.27 -24.91
CA LEU A 63 -1.39 7.54 -25.33
C LEU A 63 -0.34 8.57 -25.74
N ALA A 64 0.79 8.62 -25.02
CA ALA A 64 1.90 9.52 -25.32
C ALA A 64 2.50 9.28 -26.72
N LYS A 65 2.36 8.08 -27.28
CA LYS A 65 2.85 7.74 -28.64
C LYS A 65 1.93 8.25 -29.75
N HIS A 66 0.67 8.58 -29.45
CA HIS A 66 -0.37 8.83 -30.45
C HIS A 66 -0.58 10.31 -30.81
N ALA A 67 0.00 11.28 -30.10
CA ALA A 67 -0.33 12.69 -30.29
C ALA A 67 0.86 13.67 -30.14
N ASN A 68 0.85 14.73 -30.97
CA ASN A 68 1.75 15.90 -30.84
C ASN A 68 1.26 16.92 -29.77
N GLY A 69 0.18 16.60 -29.06
CA GLY A 69 -0.44 17.39 -28.00
C GLY A 69 -1.74 16.72 -27.53
N LEU A 70 -1.82 16.37 -26.26
CA LEU A 70 -2.95 15.65 -25.66
C LEU A 70 -3.21 16.23 -24.27
N LEU A 71 -4.42 16.74 -24.03
CA LEU A 71 -4.91 16.95 -22.67
C LEU A 71 -5.45 15.60 -22.19
N LEU A 72 -4.79 15.00 -21.20
CA LEU A 72 -5.07 13.64 -20.73
C LEU A 72 -6.44 13.55 -20.04
N PRO A 73 -7.12 12.38 -20.14
CA PRO A 73 -8.25 12.11 -19.26
C PRO A 73 -7.76 11.91 -17.83
N GLU A 74 -8.65 12.08 -16.88
CA GLU A 74 -8.34 11.71 -15.51
C GLU A 74 -8.52 10.19 -15.34
N PHE A 75 -7.40 9.50 -15.09
CA PHE A 75 -7.38 8.06 -14.80
C PHE A 75 -7.63 7.78 -13.33
N GLN A 76 -8.55 6.86 -13.05
CA GLN A 76 -8.96 6.54 -11.69
C GLN A 76 -9.23 5.04 -11.52
N THR A 77 -9.12 4.53 -10.30
CA THR A 77 -9.66 3.22 -9.93
C THR A 77 -11.15 3.37 -9.56
N PRO A 78 -11.93 2.27 -9.52
CA PRO A 78 -13.31 2.28 -9.02
C PRO A 78 -13.47 3.04 -7.69
N ASP A 79 -12.59 2.78 -6.72
CA ASP A 79 -12.61 3.46 -5.42
C ASP A 79 -12.38 4.97 -5.55
N LYS A 80 -11.38 5.39 -6.34
CA LYS A 80 -11.11 6.84 -6.53
C LYS A 80 -12.28 7.55 -7.18
N PHE A 81 -12.94 6.92 -8.14
CA PHE A 81 -14.11 7.48 -8.80
C PHE A 81 -15.25 7.67 -7.78
N LEU A 82 -15.56 6.65 -6.98
CA LEU A 82 -16.64 6.73 -5.99
C LEU A 82 -16.41 7.76 -4.86
N ASN A 83 -15.18 8.23 -4.69
CA ASN A 83 -14.75 9.12 -3.62
C ASN A 83 -14.44 10.55 -4.10
N TRP A 84 -15.06 11.01 -5.19
CA TRP A 84 -14.81 12.35 -5.73
C TRP A 84 -15.11 13.49 -4.75
N GLY A 85 -16.02 13.28 -3.79
CA GLY A 85 -16.40 14.27 -2.78
C GLY A 85 -15.46 14.34 -1.58
N ASP A 86 -14.47 13.44 -1.49
CA ASP A 86 -13.47 13.42 -0.43
C ASP A 86 -12.41 14.52 -0.62
N ARG A 87 -12.34 15.12 -1.83
CA ARG A 87 -11.39 16.21 -2.16
C ARG A 87 -11.77 17.53 -1.51
N ALA A 88 -11.61 17.60 -0.19
CA ALA A 88 -11.57 18.86 0.56
C ALA A 88 -10.34 19.72 0.18
N GLU A 89 -9.29 19.13 -0.43
CA GLU A 89 -8.09 19.88 -0.84
C GLU A 89 -8.27 20.77 -2.08
N GLU A 90 -9.22 20.47 -2.97
CA GLU A 90 -9.47 21.31 -4.17
C GLU A 90 -10.35 22.53 -3.84
N ALA A 91 -11.33 22.37 -2.95
CA ALA A 91 -12.17 23.47 -2.47
C ALA A 91 -11.42 24.50 -1.61
N GLN A 92 -10.24 24.14 -1.08
CA GLN A 92 -9.40 25.04 -0.28
C GLN A 92 -8.25 25.67 -1.08
N ARG A 93 -7.84 25.06 -2.21
CA ARG A 93 -6.82 25.61 -3.13
C ARG A 93 -7.39 26.58 -4.16
N LEU A 94 -8.63 26.38 -4.58
CA LEU A 94 -9.33 27.30 -5.48
C LEU A 94 -10.33 28.09 -4.63
N GLY A 95 -10.00 29.34 -4.32
CA GLY A 95 -10.82 30.26 -3.53
C GLY A 95 -12.15 30.64 -4.20
N GLY A 96 -13.01 29.66 -4.43
CA GLY A 96 -14.37 29.82 -4.92
C GLY A 96 -15.31 30.16 -3.76
N SER A 97 -15.54 31.45 -3.57
CA SER A 97 -16.72 31.94 -2.87
C SER A 97 -17.95 31.56 -3.68
N GLU A 98 -18.66 30.50 -3.29
CA GLU A 98 -20.12 30.34 -3.37
C GLU A 98 -20.53 28.86 -3.25
N ALA A 99 -21.00 28.43 -2.07
CA ALA A 99 -22.06 27.42 -1.97
C ALA A 99 -22.58 27.38 -0.52
N GLN A 100 -23.84 27.79 -0.37
CA GLN A 100 -24.63 27.89 0.85
C GLN A 100 -25.08 26.53 1.42
N ASP A 101 -24.34 25.45 1.18
CA ASP A 101 -24.70 24.12 1.65
C ASP A 101 -23.94 23.78 2.94
N LYS A 102 -24.65 23.31 3.96
CA LYS A 102 -24.17 23.06 5.34
C LYS A 102 -22.72 22.56 5.36
N LYS A 103 -21.83 23.21 6.13
CA LYS A 103 -20.44 22.76 6.41
C LYS A 103 -20.42 21.25 6.70
N ARG A 104 -20.20 20.43 5.68
CA ARG A 104 -19.94 18.99 5.84
C ARG A 104 -18.52 18.88 6.35
N GLY A 105 -18.33 18.16 7.46
CA GLY A 105 -16.99 17.88 7.98
C GLY A 105 -16.15 17.09 6.98
N PRO A 106 -14.80 17.15 7.05
CA PRO A 106 -13.93 16.39 6.17
C PRO A 106 -14.14 14.88 6.34
N VAL A 107 -13.83 14.12 5.30
CA VAL A 107 -13.87 12.65 5.34
C VAL A 107 -12.67 12.14 6.13
N ALA A 108 -12.91 11.18 7.02
CA ALA A 108 -11.87 10.60 7.87
C ALA A 108 -10.86 9.82 7.02
N ALA A 109 -9.57 10.09 7.23
CA ALA A 109 -8.50 9.29 6.67
C ALA A 109 -8.52 7.87 7.27
N LYS A 110 -7.94 6.89 6.57
CA LYS A 110 -7.89 5.49 7.01
C LYS A 110 -7.28 5.36 8.40
N GLU A 111 -6.24 6.13 8.69
CA GLU A 111 -5.57 6.20 9.99
C GLU A 111 -6.51 6.69 11.10
N THR A 112 -7.32 7.71 10.81
CA THR A 112 -8.29 8.24 11.77
C THR A 112 -9.41 7.24 12.03
N CYS A 113 -9.89 6.55 10.99
CA CYS A 113 -10.87 5.48 11.14
C CYS A 113 -10.33 4.34 12.03
N LEU A 114 -9.08 3.92 11.80
CA LEU A 114 -8.44 2.88 12.62
C LEU A 114 -8.36 3.30 14.09
N LEU A 115 -7.87 4.50 14.39
CA LEU A 115 -7.74 4.98 15.76
C LEU A 115 -9.10 5.19 16.43
N ALA A 116 -10.13 5.61 15.69
CA ALA A 116 -11.49 5.70 16.22
C ALA A 116 -12.04 4.33 16.63
N TRP A 117 -11.76 3.28 15.85
CA TRP A 117 -12.10 1.92 16.24
C TRP A 117 -11.33 1.44 17.46
N VAL A 118 -10.01 1.67 17.49
CA VAL A 118 -9.17 1.30 18.63
C VAL A 118 -9.63 2.02 19.90
N GLU A 119 -9.93 3.32 19.82
CA GLU A 119 -10.47 4.10 20.94
C GLU A 119 -11.75 3.47 21.51
N VAL A 120 -12.68 3.05 20.65
CA VAL A 120 -13.92 2.39 21.08
C VAL A 120 -13.63 1.07 21.80
N LEU A 121 -12.70 0.27 21.27
CA LEU A 121 -12.38 -1.06 21.79
C LEU A 121 -11.53 -1.03 23.07
N THR A 122 -10.72 0.01 23.26
CA THR A 122 -9.89 0.22 24.46
C THR A 122 -10.50 1.22 25.44
N SER A 123 -11.75 1.65 25.20
CA SER A 123 -12.46 2.56 26.08
C SER A 123 -12.70 1.92 27.45
N PRO A 124 -12.55 2.65 28.57
CA PRO A 124 -12.90 2.13 29.90
C PRO A 124 -14.38 1.70 30.06
N HIS A 125 -15.23 2.10 29.12
CA HIS A 125 -16.65 1.73 29.08
C HIS A 125 -16.94 0.52 28.17
N PHE A 126 -15.93 -0.03 27.52
CA PHE A 126 -16.06 -1.21 26.68
C PHE A 126 -15.77 -2.47 27.49
N SER A 127 -16.60 -3.50 27.35
CA SER A 127 -16.30 -4.85 27.82
C SER A 127 -16.72 -5.89 26.78
N ARG A 128 -15.87 -6.89 26.52
CA ARG A 128 -16.20 -8.02 25.63
C ARG A 128 -17.45 -8.78 26.10
N THR A 129 -17.75 -8.77 27.40
CA THR A 129 -18.94 -9.43 27.97
C THR A 129 -20.25 -8.84 27.49
N ASP A 130 -20.25 -7.56 27.05
CA ASP A 130 -21.44 -6.87 26.56
C ASP A 130 -21.81 -7.25 25.12
N PHE A 131 -20.95 -8.06 24.47
CA PHE A 131 -21.08 -8.50 23.08
C PHE A 131 -20.92 -10.04 22.96
N PRO A 132 -21.77 -10.84 23.62
CA PRO A 132 -21.61 -12.30 23.73
C PRO A 132 -21.73 -13.05 22.39
N ALA A 133 -22.37 -12.44 21.38
CA ALA A 133 -22.45 -13.01 20.03
C ALA A 133 -21.17 -12.76 19.19
N LEU A 134 -20.25 -11.93 19.67
CA LEU A 134 -18.97 -11.65 19.02
C LEU A 134 -17.79 -12.28 19.73
N PHE A 135 -17.82 -12.33 21.06
CA PHE A 135 -16.72 -12.82 21.87
C PHE A 135 -17.14 -14.03 22.72
N PRO A 136 -16.30 -15.07 22.81
CA PRO A 136 -16.52 -16.17 23.74
C PRO A 136 -16.64 -15.67 25.18
N VAL A 137 -17.46 -16.35 26.00
CA VAL A 137 -17.70 -16.01 27.41
C VAL A 137 -16.41 -16.03 28.25
N GLU A 138 -15.43 -16.84 27.86
CA GLU A 138 -14.14 -16.97 28.55
C GLU A 138 -13.11 -15.89 28.16
N SER A 139 -13.48 -14.95 27.28
CA SER A 139 -12.56 -13.89 26.86
C SER A 139 -12.25 -12.94 28.00
N THR A 140 -11.02 -12.41 28.04
CA THR A 140 -10.71 -11.29 28.95
C THR A 140 -11.63 -10.10 28.64
N PRO A 141 -12.13 -9.37 29.65
CA PRO A 141 -13.07 -8.25 29.44
C PRO A 141 -12.49 -7.16 28.54
N ASP A 142 -11.22 -6.83 28.74
CA ASP A 142 -10.55 -5.70 28.09
C ASP A 142 -9.71 -6.14 26.88
N PHE A 143 -9.58 -5.23 25.92
CA PHE A 143 -8.63 -5.35 24.82
C PHE A 143 -7.27 -4.74 25.19
N THR A 144 -6.20 -5.43 24.83
CA THR A 144 -4.91 -4.76 24.63
C THR A 144 -4.95 -3.93 23.34
N PHE A 145 -4.07 -2.93 23.22
CA PHE A 145 -3.98 -2.10 22.00
C PHE A 145 -3.77 -2.95 20.73
N GLU A 146 -2.87 -3.93 20.77
CA GLU A 146 -2.57 -4.80 19.62
C GLU A 146 -3.75 -5.69 19.22
N GLU A 147 -4.51 -6.21 20.19
CA GLU A 147 -5.73 -6.96 19.91
C GLU A 147 -6.82 -6.04 19.32
N ALA A 148 -6.97 -4.83 19.88
CA ALA A 148 -7.94 -3.85 19.40
C ALA A 148 -7.63 -3.43 17.97
N LYS A 149 -6.36 -3.16 17.65
CA LYS A 149 -5.90 -2.80 16.30
C LYS A 149 -6.23 -3.90 15.29
N LYS A 150 -5.88 -5.16 15.59
CA LYS A 150 -6.17 -6.30 14.69
C LYS A 150 -7.67 -6.47 14.45
N PHE A 151 -8.47 -6.33 15.50
CA PHE A 151 -9.92 -6.44 15.38
C PHE A 151 -10.53 -5.24 14.63
N ALA A 152 -10.00 -4.03 14.86
CA ALA A 152 -10.38 -2.82 14.12
C ALA A 152 -10.09 -2.96 12.61
N GLU A 153 -8.93 -3.50 12.22
CA GLU A 153 -8.60 -3.78 10.82
C GLU A 153 -9.61 -4.74 10.18
N GLN A 154 -10.02 -5.80 10.90
CA GLN A 154 -11.06 -6.72 10.45
C GLN A 154 -12.42 -6.05 10.31
N LEU A 155 -12.80 -5.18 11.26
CA LEU A 155 -14.04 -4.41 11.20
C LEU A 155 -14.05 -3.45 10.01
N MET A 156 -12.95 -2.73 9.77
CA MET A 156 -12.79 -1.85 8.60
C MET A 156 -12.91 -2.64 7.31
N GLN A 157 -12.19 -3.76 7.18
CA GLN A 157 -12.26 -4.62 5.98
C GLN A 157 -13.68 -5.13 5.74
N LEU A 158 -14.38 -5.57 6.79
CA LEU A 158 -15.76 -6.04 6.67
C LEU A 158 -16.70 -4.90 6.24
N ARG A 159 -16.55 -3.71 6.81
CA ARG A 159 -17.35 -2.53 6.41
C ARG A 159 -17.06 -2.11 4.98
N ASP A 160 -15.83 -2.19 4.51
CA ASP A 160 -15.48 -1.86 3.12
C ASP A 160 -16.10 -2.85 2.13
N GLN A 161 -16.12 -4.14 2.47
CA GLN A 161 -16.78 -5.19 1.68
C GLN A 161 -18.29 -4.98 1.61
N LEU A 162 -18.94 -4.68 2.74
CA LEU A 162 -20.37 -4.43 2.80
C LEU A 162 -20.75 -3.12 2.11
N GLY A 163 -19.95 -2.07 2.31
CA GLY A 163 -20.11 -0.77 1.69
C GLY A 163 -19.92 -0.79 0.18
N ALA A 164 -19.21 -1.78 -0.37
CA ALA A 164 -19.11 -1.98 -1.82
C ALA A 164 -20.37 -2.62 -2.45
N SER A 165 -21.34 -3.06 -1.63
CA SER A 165 -22.61 -3.59 -2.12
C SER A 165 -23.40 -2.54 -2.91
N ARG A 166 -24.36 -2.98 -3.72
CA ARG A 166 -25.20 -2.09 -4.54
C ARG A 166 -25.87 -1.00 -3.72
N ASP A 167 -26.25 -1.35 -2.49
CA ASP A 167 -26.95 -0.46 -1.57
C ASP A 167 -26.05 0.23 -0.55
N GLY A 168 -24.74 -0.02 -0.57
CA GLY A 168 -23.80 0.51 0.42
C GLY A 168 -24.20 0.08 1.83
N HIS A 169 -24.25 -1.23 2.06
CA HIS A 169 -24.73 -1.79 3.32
C HIS A 169 -23.81 -1.45 4.49
N ASP A 170 -24.43 -1.15 5.63
CA ASP A 170 -23.79 -1.10 6.94
C ASP A 170 -24.20 -2.33 7.78
N PHE A 171 -23.77 -2.41 9.04
CA PHE A 171 -24.10 -3.57 9.87
C PHE A 171 -25.60 -3.65 10.22
N ALA A 172 -26.30 -2.52 10.32
CA ALA A 172 -27.74 -2.51 10.56
C ALA A 172 -28.52 -3.05 9.37
N ALA A 173 -28.17 -2.65 8.15
CA ALA A 173 -28.80 -3.11 6.93
C ALA A 173 -28.65 -4.63 6.77
N VAL A 174 -27.48 -5.18 7.09
CA VAL A 174 -27.26 -6.64 7.05
C VAL A 174 -28.04 -7.35 8.15
N ALA A 175 -28.08 -6.82 9.38
CA ALA A 175 -28.85 -7.39 10.49
C ALA A 175 -30.34 -7.53 10.17
N ALA A 176 -30.89 -6.64 9.32
CA ALA A 176 -32.29 -6.65 8.93
C ALA A 176 -32.64 -7.73 7.88
N VAL A 177 -31.65 -8.23 7.13
CA VAL A 177 -31.88 -9.13 5.98
C VAL A 177 -31.34 -10.54 6.23
N VAL A 178 -30.32 -10.69 7.08
CA VAL A 178 -29.69 -11.99 7.34
C VAL A 178 -30.40 -12.72 8.48
N GLU A 179 -31.04 -13.84 8.16
CA GLU A 179 -31.70 -14.72 9.14
C GLU A 179 -30.70 -15.49 10.01
N THR A 180 -29.46 -15.67 9.54
CA THR A 180 -28.41 -16.39 10.27
C THR A 180 -27.62 -15.49 11.21
N ASN A 181 -27.63 -15.81 12.51
CA ASN A 181 -26.92 -15.07 13.56
C ASN A 181 -27.23 -13.55 13.63
N PRO A 182 -28.51 -13.13 13.70
CA PRO A 182 -28.89 -11.71 13.75
C PRO A 182 -28.28 -10.99 14.97
N GLU A 183 -28.12 -11.68 16.09
CA GLU A 183 -27.47 -11.14 17.30
C GLU A 183 -26.02 -10.70 17.06
N ARG A 184 -25.28 -11.43 16.21
CA ARG A 184 -23.91 -11.08 15.85
C ARG A 184 -23.86 -9.75 15.10
N TRP A 185 -24.75 -9.57 14.12
CA TRP A 185 -24.84 -8.34 13.34
C TRP A 185 -25.33 -7.15 14.18
N ASN A 186 -26.29 -7.37 15.09
CA ASN A 186 -26.72 -6.34 16.04
C ASN A 186 -25.58 -5.89 16.97
N ASN A 187 -24.75 -6.81 17.44
CA ASN A 187 -23.56 -6.46 18.22
C ASN A 187 -22.53 -5.68 17.39
N LEU A 188 -22.30 -6.05 16.12
CA LEU A 188 -21.44 -5.28 15.21
C LEU A 188 -22.00 -3.87 14.98
N HIS A 189 -23.31 -3.73 14.77
CA HIS A 189 -23.95 -2.43 14.60
C HIS A 189 -23.79 -1.52 15.83
N ARG A 190 -23.92 -2.06 17.05
CA ARG A 190 -23.64 -1.32 18.29
C ARG A 190 -22.21 -0.77 18.32
N LEU A 191 -21.22 -1.55 17.89
CA LEU A 191 -19.84 -1.11 17.78
C LEU A 191 -19.66 -0.02 16.70
N GLU A 192 -20.32 -0.17 15.55
CA GLU A 192 -20.33 0.83 14.49
C GLU A 192 -20.92 2.17 14.93
N LEU A 193 -22.00 2.18 15.71
CA LEU A 193 -22.54 3.41 16.27
C LEU A 193 -21.54 4.12 17.20
N ALA A 194 -20.81 3.37 18.03
CA ALA A 194 -19.78 3.94 18.89
C ALA A 194 -18.63 4.54 18.07
N TYR A 195 -18.20 3.84 17.01
CA TYR A 195 -17.18 4.32 16.07
C TYR A 195 -17.63 5.60 15.33
N LEU A 196 -18.85 5.63 14.80
CA LEU A 196 -19.39 6.80 14.10
C LEU A 196 -19.50 8.01 15.04
N ASN A 197 -19.83 7.78 16.31
CA ASN A 197 -19.84 8.83 17.33
C ASN A 197 -18.43 9.35 17.62
N ALA A 198 -17.41 8.49 17.64
CA ALA A 198 -16.01 8.90 17.77
C ALA A 198 -15.58 9.79 16.59
N LEU A 199 -15.89 9.42 15.35
CA LEU A 199 -15.62 10.27 14.18
C LEU A 199 -16.37 11.60 14.23
N LYS A 200 -17.64 11.59 14.65
CA LYS A 200 -18.45 12.80 14.81
C LYS A 200 -17.86 13.75 15.84
N ARG A 201 -17.30 13.23 16.95
CA ARG A 201 -16.57 14.03 17.96
C ARG A 201 -15.34 14.71 17.38
N LEU A 202 -14.66 14.05 16.44
CA LEU A 202 -13.54 14.62 15.68
C LEU A 202 -13.99 15.57 14.56
N GLY A 203 -15.29 15.77 14.36
CA GLY A 203 -15.84 16.58 13.28
C GLY A 203 -15.67 15.96 11.89
N GLN A 204 -15.41 14.66 11.82
CA GLN A 204 -15.16 13.94 10.58
C GLN A 204 -16.32 13.03 10.19
N ARG A 205 -16.32 12.62 8.92
CA ARG A 205 -17.32 11.73 8.33
C ARG A 205 -16.70 10.39 7.96
N ASP A 206 -17.51 9.33 8.09
CA ASP A 206 -17.10 8.00 7.67
C ASP A 206 -17.02 7.88 6.15
N HIS A 207 -15.94 7.27 5.68
CA HIS A 207 -15.67 7.09 4.25
C HIS A 207 -16.76 6.29 3.53
N ASN A 208 -17.21 5.17 4.09
CA ASN A 208 -18.23 4.32 3.46
C ASN A 208 -19.60 5.01 3.37
N GLN A 209 -19.96 5.81 4.38
CA GLN A 209 -21.17 6.63 4.33
C GLN A 209 -21.09 7.69 3.22
N VAL A 210 -19.98 8.42 3.13
CA VAL A 210 -19.78 9.45 2.10
C VAL A 210 -19.84 8.80 0.71
N ARG A 211 -19.10 7.72 0.51
CA ARG A 211 -19.05 6.95 -0.74
C ARG A 211 -20.45 6.51 -1.19
N THR A 212 -21.24 5.98 -0.26
CA THR A 212 -22.63 5.54 -0.52
C THR A 212 -23.54 6.72 -0.86
N GLU A 213 -23.46 7.82 -0.11
CA GLU A 213 -24.21 9.04 -0.38
C GLU A 213 -23.89 9.61 -1.77
N LEU A 214 -22.61 9.65 -2.16
CA LEU A 214 -22.18 10.12 -3.48
C LEU A 214 -22.68 9.21 -4.59
N ALA A 215 -22.53 7.88 -4.44
CA ALA A 215 -23.01 6.91 -5.41
C ALA A 215 -24.53 7.00 -5.63
N LYS A 216 -25.29 7.20 -4.55
CA LYS A 216 -26.76 7.25 -4.55
C LYS A 216 -27.34 8.63 -4.90
N GLY A 217 -26.59 9.71 -4.72
CA GLY A 217 -27.01 11.06 -5.07
C GLY A 217 -26.97 11.34 -6.57
N ASP A 218 -27.46 12.53 -6.97
CA ASP A 218 -27.51 12.98 -8.37
C ASP A 218 -26.26 13.79 -8.80
N GLY A 219 -25.32 14.01 -7.88
CA GLY A 219 -24.10 14.78 -8.10
C GLY A 219 -23.06 14.02 -8.93
N MET A 220 -22.14 14.77 -9.56
CA MET A 220 -20.97 14.25 -10.28
C MET A 220 -19.78 15.22 -10.11
N PRO A 221 -18.53 14.78 -10.33
CA PRO A 221 -17.42 15.69 -10.51
C PRO A 221 -17.73 16.66 -11.66
N GLU A 222 -17.38 17.93 -11.47
CA GLU A 222 -17.67 18.97 -12.45
C GLU A 222 -16.97 18.70 -13.79
N GLY A 223 -17.66 18.97 -14.90
CA GLY A 223 -17.09 18.85 -16.25
C GLY A 223 -16.98 17.44 -16.82
N VAL A 224 -17.44 16.39 -16.11
CA VAL A 224 -17.41 15.01 -16.62
C VAL A 224 -18.55 14.75 -17.61
N THR A 225 -18.20 14.37 -18.84
CA THR A 225 -19.17 14.01 -19.90
C THR A 225 -19.10 12.53 -20.28
N ASP A 226 -17.91 11.93 -20.16
CA ASP A 226 -17.62 10.60 -20.67
C ASP A 226 -16.92 9.75 -19.61
N VAL A 227 -17.36 8.51 -19.44
CA VAL A 227 -16.78 7.53 -18.54
C VAL A 227 -16.41 6.27 -19.31
N TRP A 228 -15.17 5.83 -19.15
CA TRP A 228 -14.62 4.64 -19.79
C TRP A 228 -14.36 3.55 -18.76
N LEU A 229 -14.98 2.39 -18.92
CA LEU A 229 -14.72 1.21 -18.11
C LEU A 229 -13.76 0.29 -18.87
N VAL A 230 -12.54 0.16 -18.36
CA VAL A 230 -11.45 -0.52 -19.08
C VAL A 230 -11.02 -1.77 -18.33
N GLY A 231 -11.34 -2.95 -18.87
CA GLY A 231 -10.86 -4.23 -18.33
C GLY A 231 -11.29 -4.52 -16.89
N LEU A 232 -12.45 -4.01 -16.47
CA LEU A 232 -13.00 -4.24 -15.14
C LEU A 232 -13.80 -5.56 -15.14
N LEU A 233 -13.17 -6.66 -14.72
CA LEU A 233 -13.82 -7.98 -14.71
C LEU A 233 -14.92 -8.08 -13.64
N GLU A 234 -14.67 -7.51 -12.47
CA GLU A 234 -15.58 -7.53 -11.32
C GLU A 234 -15.68 -6.13 -10.70
N PRO A 235 -16.30 -5.16 -11.41
CA PRO A 235 -16.52 -3.83 -10.86
C PRO A 235 -17.41 -3.91 -9.61
N GLN A 236 -17.11 -3.07 -8.61
CA GLN A 236 -17.90 -3.00 -7.38
C GLN A 236 -19.38 -2.71 -7.71
N PRO A 237 -20.34 -3.44 -7.11
CA PRO A 237 -21.77 -3.19 -7.33
C PRO A 237 -22.18 -1.74 -7.10
N LEU A 238 -21.59 -1.05 -6.10
CA LEU A 238 -21.83 0.37 -5.84
C LEU A 238 -21.41 1.28 -7.02
N LEU A 239 -20.32 0.95 -7.71
CA LEU A 239 -19.88 1.69 -8.92
C LEU A 239 -20.91 1.54 -10.03
N ILE A 240 -21.35 0.31 -10.29
CA ILE A 240 -22.36 0.03 -11.33
C ILE A 240 -23.65 0.78 -11.00
N GLU A 241 -24.06 0.77 -9.75
CA GLU A 241 -25.23 1.51 -9.29
C GLU A 241 -25.08 3.03 -9.49
N ALA A 242 -23.90 3.59 -9.19
CA ALA A 242 -23.62 5.01 -9.42
C ALA A 242 -23.71 5.38 -10.91
N LEU A 243 -23.17 4.54 -11.79
CA LEU A 243 -23.18 4.76 -13.24
C LEU A 243 -24.59 4.57 -13.83
N GLU A 244 -25.33 3.55 -13.40
CA GLU A 244 -26.69 3.27 -13.85
C GLU A 244 -27.64 4.43 -13.57
N ARG A 245 -27.54 5.05 -12.38
CA ARG A 245 -28.31 6.26 -12.05
C ARG A 245 -28.02 7.45 -12.97
N ARG A 246 -26.86 7.46 -13.63
CA ARG A 246 -26.33 8.59 -14.39
C ARG A 246 -26.20 8.33 -15.89
N LYS A 247 -26.64 7.17 -16.37
CA LYS A 247 -26.58 6.76 -17.79
C LYS A 247 -27.34 7.69 -18.75
N ASP A 248 -28.23 8.54 -18.22
CA ASP A 248 -28.96 9.54 -19.01
C ASP A 248 -28.19 10.86 -19.16
N ARG A 249 -27.12 11.05 -18.39
CA ARG A 249 -26.31 12.28 -18.35
C ARG A 249 -24.86 12.05 -18.77
N LEU A 250 -24.42 10.80 -18.86
CA LEU A 250 -23.04 10.41 -19.17
C LEU A 250 -23.01 9.50 -20.41
N ASN A 251 -21.98 9.68 -21.23
CA ASN A 251 -21.59 8.70 -22.23
C ASN A 251 -20.72 7.63 -21.54
N ILE A 252 -21.25 6.42 -21.40
CA ILE A 252 -20.54 5.34 -20.72
C ILE A 252 -20.06 4.34 -21.76
N HIS A 253 -18.74 4.25 -21.90
CA HIS A 253 -18.03 3.38 -22.83
C HIS A 253 -17.43 2.19 -22.09
N VAL A 254 -17.57 0.98 -22.64
CA VAL A 254 -16.99 -0.24 -22.06
C VAL A 254 -15.97 -0.79 -23.04
N ILE A 255 -14.71 -0.93 -22.59
CA ILE A 255 -13.63 -1.52 -23.39
C ILE A 255 -13.27 -2.90 -22.84
N ILE A 256 -13.35 -3.89 -23.71
CA ILE A 256 -13.12 -5.31 -23.41
C ILE A 256 -11.91 -5.81 -24.20
N GLY A 257 -10.94 -6.38 -23.49
CA GLY A 257 -9.74 -7.01 -24.06
C GLY A 257 -10.02 -8.39 -24.65
N ALA A 258 -11.00 -8.48 -25.56
CA ALA A 258 -11.40 -9.71 -26.24
C ALA A 258 -11.70 -9.43 -27.71
N ASP A 259 -11.72 -10.49 -28.53
CA ASP A 259 -12.19 -10.39 -29.91
C ASP A 259 -13.72 -10.16 -29.95
N GLU A 260 -14.21 -9.43 -30.94
CA GLU A 260 -15.65 -9.15 -31.11
C GLU A 260 -16.49 -10.42 -31.28
N ALA A 261 -15.92 -11.48 -31.88
CA ALA A 261 -16.56 -12.79 -31.99
C ALA A 261 -16.90 -13.42 -30.63
N ASP A 262 -16.16 -13.05 -29.58
CA ASP A 262 -16.35 -13.50 -28.21
C ASP A 262 -17.27 -12.56 -27.40
N ALA A 263 -17.93 -11.58 -28.04
CA ALA A 263 -18.78 -10.59 -27.37
C ALA A 263 -19.84 -11.23 -26.46
N SER A 264 -20.37 -12.38 -26.86
CA SER A 264 -21.36 -13.14 -26.11
C SER A 264 -20.86 -13.69 -24.76
N LEU A 265 -19.54 -13.69 -24.51
CA LEU A 265 -18.94 -14.13 -23.24
C LEU A 265 -18.99 -13.05 -22.15
N PHE A 266 -19.49 -11.85 -22.47
CA PHE A 266 -19.50 -10.71 -21.58
C PHE A 266 -20.91 -10.13 -21.49
N ASP A 267 -21.22 -9.50 -20.36
CA ASP A 267 -22.43 -8.70 -20.22
C ASP A 267 -22.25 -7.25 -20.71
N ALA A 268 -23.30 -6.44 -20.60
CA ALA A 268 -23.29 -5.05 -21.06
C ALA A 268 -22.28 -4.15 -20.32
N TRP A 269 -21.79 -4.57 -19.15
CA TRP A 269 -20.78 -3.86 -18.36
C TRP A 269 -19.37 -4.41 -18.60
N GLY A 270 -19.21 -5.36 -19.51
CA GLY A 270 -17.93 -6.00 -19.83
C GLY A 270 -17.52 -7.08 -18.82
N ARG A 271 -18.43 -7.52 -17.95
CA ARG A 271 -18.16 -8.57 -16.98
C ARG A 271 -18.23 -9.94 -17.66
N PRO A 272 -17.28 -10.86 -17.40
CA PRO A 272 -17.37 -12.24 -17.86
C PRO A 272 -18.67 -12.90 -17.40
N ASP A 273 -19.40 -13.58 -18.30
CA ASP A 273 -20.52 -14.46 -17.93
C ASP A 273 -19.97 -15.72 -17.25
N PRO A 274 -20.19 -15.94 -15.94
CA PRO A 274 -19.56 -17.04 -15.22
C PRO A 274 -19.91 -18.42 -15.78
N VAL A 275 -21.15 -18.60 -16.25
CA VAL A 275 -21.64 -19.88 -16.78
C VAL A 275 -21.00 -20.17 -18.13
N ARG A 276 -20.90 -19.18 -19.01
CA ARG A 276 -20.27 -19.36 -20.32
C ARG A 276 -18.78 -19.59 -20.19
N TRP A 277 -18.10 -18.85 -19.32
CA TRP A 277 -16.67 -19.00 -19.08
C TRP A 277 -16.32 -20.34 -18.43
N ALA A 278 -17.12 -20.84 -17.48
CA ALA A 278 -16.91 -22.15 -16.87
C ALA A 278 -17.00 -23.31 -17.88
N ASN A 279 -17.78 -23.14 -18.96
CA ASN A 279 -17.95 -24.14 -20.01
C ASN A 279 -17.11 -23.87 -21.26
N ARG A 280 -16.31 -22.79 -21.26
CA ARG A 280 -15.48 -22.41 -22.41
C ARG A 280 -14.36 -23.44 -22.58
N GLN A 281 -14.31 -24.08 -23.74
CA GLN A 281 -13.16 -24.89 -24.12
C GLN A 281 -12.14 -23.99 -24.81
N THR A 282 -11.00 -23.76 -24.16
CA THR A 282 -9.87 -23.09 -24.81
C THR A 282 -9.16 -24.08 -25.71
N PRO A 283 -9.15 -23.88 -27.04
CA PRO A 283 -8.34 -24.73 -27.91
C PRO A 283 -6.87 -24.48 -27.56
N TRP A 284 -6.17 -25.55 -27.20
CA TRP A 284 -4.70 -25.57 -27.12
C TRP A 284 -4.19 -26.31 -28.36
N PRO A 285 -4.04 -25.63 -29.52
CA PRO A 285 -3.77 -26.28 -30.80
C PRO A 285 -2.58 -27.25 -30.74
N ASN A 286 -1.57 -26.92 -29.93
CA ASN A 286 -0.41 -27.75 -29.64
C ASN A 286 -0.22 -27.94 -28.14
N PHE A 287 -1.08 -28.76 -27.50
CA PHE A 287 -1.04 -29.00 -26.04
C PHE A 287 0.37 -29.34 -25.52
N LYS A 288 1.13 -30.17 -26.24
CA LYS A 288 2.48 -30.58 -25.87
C LYS A 288 3.49 -29.42 -25.83
N ASP A 289 3.28 -28.41 -26.67
CA ASP A 289 4.19 -27.26 -26.80
C ASP A 289 3.74 -26.06 -25.94
N ALA A 290 2.51 -26.12 -25.39
CA ALA A 290 1.91 -25.05 -24.59
C ALA A 290 1.78 -25.41 -23.10
N VAL A 291 1.71 -26.70 -22.76
CA VAL A 291 1.52 -27.19 -21.39
C VAL A 291 2.74 -27.97 -20.95
N HIS A 292 3.44 -27.43 -19.96
CA HIS A 292 4.66 -28.01 -19.41
C HIS A 292 4.44 -28.38 -17.94
N LEU A 293 4.85 -29.59 -17.58
CA LEU A 293 4.79 -30.06 -16.19
C LEU A 293 6.05 -29.61 -15.43
N ALA A 294 5.84 -29.01 -14.26
CA ALA A 294 6.87 -28.68 -13.31
C ALA A 294 6.53 -29.32 -11.95
N THR A 295 7.55 -29.74 -11.22
CA THR A 295 7.41 -30.41 -9.91
C THR A 295 7.23 -29.43 -8.75
N ASP A 296 7.78 -28.23 -8.92
CA ASP A 296 7.83 -27.18 -7.93
C ASP A 296 8.12 -25.83 -8.64
N PRO A 297 7.98 -24.69 -7.94
CA PRO A 297 8.22 -23.37 -8.52
C PRO A 297 9.63 -23.17 -9.07
N THR A 298 10.66 -23.74 -8.44
CA THR A 298 12.05 -23.64 -8.92
C THR A 298 12.20 -24.34 -10.26
N HIS A 299 11.70 -25.58 -10.38
CA HIS A 299 11.66 -26.32 -11.64
C HIS A 299 10.82 -25.58 -12.69
N ALA A 300 9.72 -24.92 -12.32
CA ALA A 300 8.91 -24.13 -13.24
C ALA A 300 9.71 -22.96 -13.83
N THR A 301 10.50 -22.25 -13.02
CA THR A 301 11.38 -21.17 -13.51
C THR A 301 12.53 -21.67 -14.38
N GLU A 302 13.03 -22.89 -14.13
CA GLU A 302 14.04 -23.51 -15.01
C GLU A 302 13.42 -23.88 -16.37
N ARG A 303 12.24 -24.51 -16.38
CA ARG A 303 11.50 -24.80 -17.62
C ARG A 303 11.21 -23.52 -18.42
N LEU A 304 10.88 -22.44 -17.74
CA LEU A 304 10.71 -21.13 -18.36
C LEU A 304 11.99 -20.67 -19.07
N ALA A 305 13.16 -20.81 -18.44
CA ALA A 305 14.43 -20.48 -19.06
C ALA A 305 14.76 -21.38 -20.27
N GLU A 306 14.49 -22.68 -20.17
CA GLU A 306 14.66 -23.62 -21.30
C GLU A 306 13.78 -23.25 -22.50
N LEU A 307 12.51 -22.88 -22.27
CA LEU A 307 11.57 -22.45 -23.31
C LEU A 307 12.00 -21.14 -23.98
N LEU A 308 12.68 -20.26 -23.24
CA LEU A 308 13.30 -19.06 -23.76
C LEU A 308 14.68 -19.31 -24.40
N GLY A 309 15.12 -20.58 -24.49
CA GLY A 309 16.43 -20.95 -25.01
C GLY A 309 17.60 -20.39 -24.21
N HIS A 310 17.40 -20.13 -22.90
CA HIS A 310 18.32 -19.43 -22.02
C HIS A 310 18.74 -18.04 -22.52
N THR A 311 17.86 -17.37 -23.27
CA THR A 311 18.06 -16.00 -23.74
C THR A 311 17.11 -15.04 -23.04
N LYS A 312 17.49 -13.76 -22.98
CA LYS A 312 16.60 -12.71 -22.47
C LYS A 312 15.36 -12.61 -23.38
N PRO A 313 14.14 -12.59 -22.83
CA PRO A 313 12.95 -12.30 -23.61
C PRO A 313 12.95 -10.85 -24.12
N ASP A 314 12.19 -10.62 -25.19
CA ASP A 314 11.94 -9.28 -25.70
C ASP A 314 11.08 -8.48 -24.70
N HIS A 315 11.52 -7.26 -24.43
CA HIS A 315 10.84 -6.36 -23.50
C HIS A 315 9.40 -6.07 -23.98
N GLY A 316 8.42 -6.27 -23.10
CA GLY A 316 7.00 -6.05 -23.37
C GLY A 316 6.29 -7.16 -24.16
N ALA A 317 7.02 -8.16 -24.67
CA ALA A 317 6.44 -9.29 -25.40
C ALA A 317 6.22 -10.54 -24.52
N PHE A 318 6.84 -10.58 -23.34
CA PHE A 318 6.78 -11.70 -22.42
C PHE A 318 6.19 -11.30 -21.07
N ALA A 319 5.19 -12.05 -20.61
CA ALA A 319 4.58 -11.87 -19.30
C ALA A 319 4.46 -13.22 -18.58
N VAL A 320 4.70 -13.20 -17.27
CA VAL A 320 4.52 -14.37 -16.40
C VAL A 320 3.40 -14.06 -15.42
N ALA A 321 2.34 -14.87 -15.43
CA ALA A 321 1.20 -14.74 -14.55
C ALA A 321 1.17 -15.92 -13.56
N PRO A 322 1.81 -15.82 -12.39
CA PRO A 322 1.69 -16.86 -11.38
C PRO A 322 0.27 -16.93 -10.82
N CYS A 323 -0.24 -18.14 -10.57
CA CYS A 323 -1.54 -18.34 -9.93
C CYS A 323 -1.59 -17.74 -8.52
N GLU A 324 -0.46 -17.79 -7.80
CA GLU A 324 -0.28 -17.14 -6.51
C GLU A 324 0.72 -15.98 -6.64
N ARG A 325 0.19 -14.76 -6.65
CA ARG A 325 0.93 -13.56 -7.09
C ARG A 325 1.94 -13.04 -6.07
N GLU A 326 1.84 -13.46 -4.81
CA GLU A 326 2.64 -12.92 -3.70
C GLU A 326 3.78 -13.83 -3.25
N THR A 327 3.73 -15.12 -3.59
CA THR A 327 4.63 -16.13 -3.01
C THR A 327 5.98 -16.24 -3.70
N TYR A 328 6.02 -16.09 -5.04
CA TYR A 328 7.24 -16.31 -5.84
C TYR A 328 7.67 -15.15 -6.77
N PRO A 329 7.30 -13.87 -6.54
CA PRO A 329 7.68 -12.81 -7.47
C PRO A 329 9.19 -12.64 -7.57
N GLU A 330 9.92 -12.77 -6.45
CA GLU A 330 11.39 -12.67 -6.42
C GLU A 330 12.06 -13.83 -7.16
N LEU A 331 11.56 -15.06 -6.98
CA LEU A 331 12.10 -16.24 -7.68
C LEU A 331 12.00 -16.09 -9.21
N ILE A 332 10.86 -15.58 -9.70
CA ILE A 332 10.64 -15.31 -11.13
C ILE A 332 11.55 -14.17 -11.59
N ALA A 333 11.61 -13.08 -10.82
CA ALA A 333 12.44 -11.91 -11.14
C ALA A 333 13.93 -12.25 -11.19
N ASP A 334 14.44 -13.03 -10.22
CA ASP A 334 15.83 -13.48 -10.18
C ASP A 334 16.16 -14.40 -11.35
N LYS A 335 15.23 -15.29 -11.75
CA LYS A 335 15.42 -16.11 -12.94
C LYS A 335 15.52 -15.25 -14.20
N LEU A 336 14.61 -14.30 -14.40
CA LEU A 336 14.67 -13.38 -15.55
C LEU A 336 15.94 -12.51 -15.53
N ARG A 337 16.37 -12.05 -14.35
CA ARG A 337 17.63 -11.34 -14.15
C ARG A 337 18.83 -12.20 -14.53
N SER A 338 18.82 -13.48 -14.18
CA SER A 338 19.87 -14.43 -14.57
C SER A 338 19.97 -14.64 -16.09
N LEU A 339 18.89 -14.39 -16.83
CA LEU A 339 18.85 -14.40 -18.30
C LEU A 339 19.25 -13.05 -18.92
N GLY A 340 19.50 -12.02 -18.11
CA GLY A 340 19.81 -10.67 -18.56
C GLY A 340 18.59 -9.80 -18.91
N ALA A 341 17.41 -10.16 -18.40
CA ALA A 341 16.19 -9.36 -18.48
C ALA A 341 15.84 -8.75 -17.12
N GLU A 342 15.20 -7.58 -17.14
CA GLU A 342 14.58 -7.02 -15.94
C GLU A 342 13.11 -7.45 -15.89
N ALA A 343 12.68 -7.88 -14.72
CA ALA A 343 11.29 -8.25 -14.47
C ALA A 343 10.60 -7.10 -13.73
N VAL A 344 9.44 -6.70 -14.20
CA VAL A 344 8.62 -5.69 -13.53
C VAL A 344 7.47 -6.38 -12.85
N ASN A 345 7.48 -6.34 -11.52
CA ASN A 345 6.35 -6.80 -10.73
C ASN A 345 5.29 -5.70 -10.67
N PRO A 346 4.11 -5.86 -11.29
CA PRO A 346 3.06 -4.82 -11.26
C PRO A 346 2.53 -4.54 -9.85
N LEU A 347 2.71 -5.48 -8.92
CA LEU A 347 2.37 -5.25 -7.53
C LEU A 347 3.32 -4.25 -6.88
N GLY A 348 4.58 -4.20 -7.30
CA GLY A 348 5.63 -3.41 -6.67
C GLY A 348 6.25 -4.08 -5.44
N GLU A 349 7.29 -3.44 -4.91
CA GLU A 349 8.03 -3.85 -3.71
C GLU A 349 7.39 -3.22 -2.46
N THR A 350 7.16 -4.01 -1.42
CA THR A 350 6.55 -3.50 -0.19
C THR A 350 7.51 -2.61 0.58
N HIS A 351 7.01 -1.55 1.21
CA HIS A 351 7.83 -0.70 2.09
C HIS A 351 8.39 -1.53 3.26
N ALA A 352 7.64 -2.53 3.74
CA ALA A 352 8.11 -3.45 4.79
C ALA A 352 9.32 -4.31 4.37
N GLY A 353 9.52 -4.55 3.07
CA GLY A 353 10.69 -5.25 2.53
C GLY A 353 11.91 -4.34 2.35
N HIS A 354 11.74 -3.01 2.44
CA HIS A 354 12.82 -2.06 2.22
C HIS A 354 13.79 -2.00 3.41
N VAL A 355 15.08 -1.83 3.13
CA VAL A 355 16.14 -1.82 4.16
C VAL A 355 15.96 -0.71 5.21
N LEU A 356 15.38 0.43 4.81
CA LEU A 356 15.06 1.53 5.73
C LEU A 356 14.06 1.09 6.81
N HIS A 357 13.04 0.32 6.42
CA HIS A 357 12.01 -0.19 7.34
C HIS A 357 12.61 -1.10 8.41
N HIS A 358 13.48 -2.02 7.99
CA HIS A 358 14.19 -2.91 8.91
C HIS A 358 15.08 -2.15 9.91
N ARG A 359 15.78 -1.10 9.48
CA ARG A 359 16.60 -0.26 10.37
C ARG A 359 15.77 0.51 11.39
N LEU A 360 14.68 1.13 10.94
CA LEU A 360 13.75 1.84 11.83
C LEU A 360 13.18 0.88 12.87
N ARG A 361 12.75 -0.31 12.46
CA ARG A 361 12.26 -1.35 13.37
C ARG A 361 13.34 -1.79 14.36
N ALA A 362 14.58 -1.97 13.91
CA ALA A 362 15.67 -2.33 14.80
C ALA A 362 15.96 -1.26 15.87
N LEU A 363 15.87 0.03 15.53
CA LEU A 363 16.00 1.13 16.49
C LEU A 363 14.81 1.22 17.46
N LEU A 364 13.58 1.09 16.97
CA LEU A 364 12.39 1.06 17.81
C LEU A 364 12.43 -0.09 18.81
N ASP A 365 12.91 -1.27 18.40
CA ASP A 365 13.06 -2.41 19.30
C ASP A 365 14.14 -2.16 20.39
N VAL A 366 15.13 -1.30 20.14
CA VAL A 366 16.10 -0.86 21.16
C VAL A 366 15.46 0.10 22.16
N LEU A 367 14.60 1.01 21.68
CA LEU A 367 13.91 1.98 22.54
C LEU A 367 12.86 1.28 23.42
N ASP A 368 12.05 0.39 22.84
CA ASP A 368 10.99 -0.32 23.56
C ASP A 368 11.55 -1.38 24.53
N THR A 369 12.67 -2.00 24.19
CA THR A 369 13.28 -3.07 25.00
C THR A 369 14.80 -2.91 24.97
N PRO A 370 15.36 -2.01 25.81
CA PRO A 370 16.77 -1.64 25.79
C PRO A 370 17.63 -2.79 26.33
N THR A 371 17.98 -3.72 25.44
CA THR A 371 18.77 -4.90 25.77
C THR A 371 20.02 -4.99 24.89
N PHE A 372 21.02 -5.72 25.37
CA PHE A 372 22.22 -5.98 24.57
C PHE A 372 21.89 -6.66 23.24
N ALA A 373 20.92 -7.58 23.22
CA ALA A 373 20.48 -8.26 22.01
C ALA A 373 19.82 -7.31 21.00
N THR A 374 18.90 -6.43 21.45
CA THR A 374 18.26 -5.45 20.56
C THR A 374 19.29 -4.46 20.02
N LEU A 375 20.21 -3.99 20.87
CA LEU A 375 21.29 -3.11 20.44
C LEU A 375 22.22 -3.80 19.44
N ARG A 376 22.62 -5.05 19.70
CA ARG A 376 23.49 -5.84 18.80
C ARG A 376 22.87 -5.93 17.42
N ARG A 377 21.57 -6.21 17.32
CA ARG A 377 20.83 -6.28 16.05
C ARG A 377 20.79 -4.93 15.33
N ALA A 378 20.54 -3.83 16.03
CA ALA A 378 20.59 -2.50 15.42
C ALA A 378 21.98 -2.18 14.86
N LEU A 379 23.05 -2.51 15.60
CA LEU A 379 24.44 -2.27 15.19
C LEU A 379 24.95 -3.23 14.09
N LEU A 380 24.17 -4.20 13.64
CA LEU A 380 24.46 -4.99 12.44
C LEU A 380 24.16 -4.22 11.14
N HIS A 381 23.42 -3.11 11.23
CA HIS A 381 23.21 -2.21 10.09
C HIS A 381 24.35 -1.17 10.04
N PRO A 382 25.15 -1.11 8.96
CA PRO A 382 26.30 -0.21 8.90
C PRO A 382 25.99 1.28 9.14
N PRO A 383 24.93 1.87 8.56
CA PRO A 383 24.60 3.27 8.81
C PRO A 383 24.23 3.55 10.27
N LEU A 384 23.54 2.61 10.93
CA LEU A 384 23.19 2.73 12.34
C LEU A 384 24.45 2.67 13.21
N ALA A 385 25.33 1.69 12.95
CA ALA A 385 26.60 1.55 13.66
C ALA A 385 27.47 2.81 13.56
N GLU A 386 27.60 3.36 12.35
CA GLU A 386 28.36 4.59 12.12
C GLU A 386 27.76 5.76 12.88
N ARG A 387 26.46 6.03 12.73
CA ARG A 387 25.84 7.23 13.32
C ARG A 387 25.67 7.15 14.83
N LEU A 388 25.32 5.98 15.38
CA LEU A 388 25.19 5.79 16.82
C LEU A 388 26.54 5.87 17.56
N THR A 389 27.65 5.53 16.88
CA THR A 389 29.01 5.68 17.44
C THR A 389 29.67 7.01 17.10
N GLY A 390 29.00 7.88 16.34
CA GLY A 390 29.55 9.14 15.84
C GLY A 390 30.72 8.97 14.88
N GLY A 391 30.78 7.85 14.14
CA GLY A 391 31.81 7.53 13.16
C GLY A 391 33.18 7.18 13.75
N ARG A 392 33.27 7.03 15.09
CA ARG A 392 34.55 6.85 15.80
C ARG A 392 35.14 5.45 15.62
N ILE A 393 34.32 4.45 15.35
CA ILE A 393 34.74 3.06 15.17
C ILE A 393 34.13 2.52 13.86
N PRO A 394 34.95 2.03 12.93
CA PRO A 394 34.44 1.43 11.70
C PRO A 394 33.60 0.17 11.98
N PHE A 395 32.68 -0.15 11.06
CA PHE A 395 31.69 -1.22 11.24
C PHE A 395 32.29 -2.58 11.64
N HIS A 396 33.28 -3.09 10.90
CA HIS A 396 33.88 -4.41 11.17
C HIS A 396 34.59 -4.45 12.54
N PRO A 397 35.48 -3.50 12.89
CA PRO A 397 36.03 -3.37 14.24
C PRO A 397 34.96 -3.33 15.34
N LEU A 398 33.90 -2.52 15.19
CA LEU A 398 32.83 -2.43 16.18
C LEU A 398 32.19 -3.79 16.44
N ASN A 399 31.88 -4.54 15.36
CA ASN A 399 31.31 -5.88 15.46
C ASN A 399 32.24 -6.85 16.19
N THR A 400 33.54 -6.83 15.90
CA THR A 400 34.52 -7.66 16.61
C THR A 400 34.56 -7.36 18.11
N LEU A 401 34.49 -6.08 18.49
CA LEU A 401 34.46 -5.72 19.90
C LEU A 401 33.15 -6.20 20.57
N LEU A 402 32.00 -6.04 19.89
CA LEU A 402 30.70 -6.50 20.39
C LEU A 402 30.65 -8.02 20.55
N ASP A 403 31.30 -8.77 19.66
CA ASP A 403 31.42 -10.22 19.79
C ASP A 403 32.26 -10.61 21.01
N ALA A 404 33.34 -9.88 21.28
CA ALA A 404 34.16 -10.10 22.47
C ALA A 404 33.37 -9.88 23.77
N LEU A 405 32.53 -8.83 23.81
CA LEU A 405 31.60 -8.61 24.92
C LEU A 405 30.53 -9.71 24.99
N SER A 406 29.94 -10.11 23.86
CA SER A 406 28.93 -11.17 23.80
C SER A 406 29.43 -12.51 24.34
N GLN A 407 30.70 -12.86 24.08
CA GLN A 407 31.34 -14.07 24.60
C GLN A 407 31.41 -14.11 26.14
N LEU A 408 31.39 -12.94 26.81
CA LEU A 408 31.36 -12.82 28.26
C LEU A 408 29.94 -12.93 28.85
N LYS A 409 28.91 -13.12 28.01
CA LYS A 409 27.51 -13.27 28.41
C LYS A 409 27.05 -12.13 29.34
N PRO A 410 27.07 -10.88 28.88
CA PRO A 410 26.69 -9.74 29.71
C PRO A 410 25.21 -9.82 30.10
N PRO A 411 24.80 -9.13 31.19
CA PRO A 411 23.40 -8.92 31.49
C PRO A 411 22.65 -8.34 30.27
N GLN A 412 21.39 -8.74 30.08
CA GLN A 412 20.63 -8.30 28.92
C GLN A 412 20.18 -6.84 29.02
N ASP A 413 19.75 -6.36 30.18
CA ASP A 413 19.44 -4.94 30.39
C ASP A 413 20.65 -4.06 30.00
N LEU A 414 20.44 -3.12 29.08
CA LEU A 414 21.55 -2.40 28.45
C LEU A 414 22.34 -1.52 29.43
N SER A 415 21.66 -0.93 30.42
CA SER A 415 22.31 -0.16 31.49
C SER A 415 23.20 -1.05 32.35
N ARG A 416 22.73 -2.27 32.68
CA ARG A 416 23.53 -3.29 33.36
C ARG A 416 24.66 -3.83 32.49
N THR A 417 24.49 -3.93 31.18
CA THR A 417 25.58 -4.27 30.24
C THR A 417 26.70 -3.24 30.31
N LEU A 418 26.39 -1.94 30.32
CA LEU A 418 27.39 -0.89 30.48
C LEU A 418 28.09 -1.00 31.84
N GLY A 419 27.33 -1.18 32.92
CA GLY A 419 27.90 -1.40 34.26
C GLY A 419 28.84 -2.61 34.30
N PHE A 420 28.48 -3.70 33.63
CA PHE A 420 29.31 -4.89 33.48
C PHE A 420 30.62 -4.60 32.73
N ALA A 421 30.55 -3.89 31.59
CA ALA A 421 31.73 -3.54 30.80
C ALA A 421 32.69 -2.57 31.52
N LEU A 422 32.14 -1.61 32.29
CA LEU A 422 32.92 -0.66 33.09
C LEU A 422 33.63 -1.34 34.25
N ASN A 423 32.97 -2.28 34.93
CA ASN A 423 33.50 -2.95 36.12
C ASN A 423 34.23 -4.27 35.81
N LEU A 424 34.46 -4.60 34.54
CA LEU A 424 35.14 -5.83 34.15
C LEU A 424 36.58 -5.83 34.69
N PRO A 425 36.94 -6.77 35.59
CA PRO A 425 38.25 -6.78 36.24
C PRO A 425 39.34 -7.10 35.21
N GLN A 426 40.49 -6.43 35.35
CA GLN A 426 41.62 -6.68 34.49
C GLN A 426 42.24 -8.06 34.80
N PRO A 427 42.38 -8.96 33.80
CA PRO A 427 42.99 -10.27 34.02
C PRO A 427 44.48 -10.17 34.36
N PRO A 428 45.03 -11.17 35.09
CA PRO A 428 46.45 -11.22 35.42
C PRO A 428 47.32 -11.27 34.16
N GLU A 429 48.60 -10.88 34.29
CA GLU A 429 49.55 -10.85 33.15
C GLU A 429 49.75 -12.21 32.48
N SER A 430 49.56 -13.29 33.24
CA SER A 430 49.65 -14.66 32.76
C SER A 430 48.52 -15.05 31.80
N ASP A 431 47.34 -14.41 31.89
CA ASP A 431 46.21 -14.70 31.02
C ASP A 431 46.19 -13.79 29.77
N ARG A 432 47.01 -14.17 28.79
CA ARG A 432 47.11 -13.44 27.51
C ARG A 432 45.76 -13.35 26.77
N ARG A 433 44.96 -14.41 26.81
CA ARG A 433 43.66 -14.48 26.10
C ARG A 433 42.63 -13.61 26.79
N GLY A 434 42.49 -13.71 28.11
CA GLY A 434 41.62 -12.86 28.91
C GLY A 434 42.02 -11.38 28.77
N ARG A 435 43.32 -11.05 28.78
CA ARG A 435 43.78 -9.67 28.56
C ARG A 435 43.43 -9.13 27.18
N PHE A 436 43.52 -9.95 26.12
CA PHE A 436 43.11 -9.54 24.79
C PHE A 436 41.60 -9.22 24.73
N GLN A 437 40.77 -10.13 25.26
CA GLN A 437 39.32 -9.93 25.34
C GLN A 437 38.94 -8.72 26.21
N TRP A 438 39.60 -8.54 27.35
CA TRP A 438 39.41 -7.39 28.24
C TRP A 438 39.72 -6.07 27.54
N LYS A 439 40.82 -5.99 26.76
CA LYS A 439 41.14 -4.80 25.94
C LYS A 439 40.08 -4.51 24.89
N GLN A 440 39.48 -5.54 24.29
CA GLN A 440 38.38 -5.35 23.34
C GLN A 440 37.14 -4.77 24.03
N VAL A 441 36.78 -5.26 25.22
CA VAL A 441 35.67 -4.71 26.01
C VAL A 441 35.97 -3.30 26.51
N GLU A 442 37.21 -3.02 26.89
CA GLU A 442 37.66 -1.67 27.26
C GLU A 442 37.45 -0.68 26.10
N GLY A 443 37.76 -1.09 24.86
CA GLY A 443 37.50 -0.31 23.64
C GLY A 443 36.02 -0.02 23.38
N LEU A 444 35.09 -0.76 23.99
CA LEU A 444 33.64 -0.52 23.87
C LEU A 444 33.06 0.44 24.92
N ARG A 445 33.77 0.73 26.01
CA ARG A 445 33.20 1.49 27.13
C ARG A 445 32.68 2.86 26.70
N LEU A 446 33.52 3.64 26.01
CA LEU A 446 33.14 4.97 25.51
C LEU A 446 32.05 4.92 24.43
N PRO A 447 32.15 4.04 23.40
CA PRO A 447 31.06 3.84 22.44
C PRO A 447 29.73 3.47 23.09
N LEU A 448 29.70 2.49 24.00
CA LEU A 448 28.47 2.04 24.65
C LEU A 448 27.85 3.15 25.50
N GLN A 449 28.66 3.95 26.19
CA GLN A 449 28.17 5.10 26.94
C GLN A 449 27.55 6.17 26.03
N ALA A 450 28.20 6.48 24.91
CA ALA A 450 27.67 7.44 23.93
C ALA A 450 26.36 6.95 23.28
N ILE A 451 26.30 5.66 22.95
CA ILE A 451 25.09 5.02 22.41
C ILE A 451 23.94 5.10 23.43
N LEU A 452 24.20 4.76 24.70
CA LEU A 452 23.18 4.82 25.76
C LEU A 452 22.66 6.24 25.98
N GLN A 453 23.56 7.23 25.97
CA GLN A 453 23.16 8.63 26.01
C GLN A 453 22.27 8.99 24.81
N LYS A 454 22.64 8.55 23.61
CA LYS A 454 21.86 8.82 22.40
C LYS A 454 20.48 8.16 22.42
N ILE A 455 20.38 6.93 22.94
CA ILE A 455 19.11 6.23 23.12
C ILE A 455 18.21 7.00 24.10
N ALA A 456 18.76 7.47 25.22
CA ALA A 456 18.00 8.28 26.19
C ALA A 456 17.54 9.62 25.61
N GLU A 457 18.36 10.26 24.77
CA GLU A 457 17.96 11.48 24.04
C GLU A 457 16.78 11.21 23.08
N LEU A 458 16.80 10.07 22.39
CA LEU A 458 15.72 9.69 21.47
C LEU A 458 14.42 9.37 22.22
N ASP A 459 14.50 8.64 23.33
CA ASP A 459 13.34 8.23 24.15
C ASP A 459 12.57 9.43 24.73
N ALA A 460 13.25 10.57 24.92
CA ALA A 460 12.65 11.80 25.42
C ALA A 460 11.91 12.63 24.34
N LEU A 461 12.01 12.26 23.06
CA LEU A 461 11.45 13.05 21.96
C LEU A 461 9.95 12.79 21.78
N PRO A 462 9.16 13.81 21.37
CA PRO A 462 7.80 13.59 20.93
C PRO A 462 7.77 12.76 19.63
N PRO A 463 6.64 12.08 19.31
CA PRO A 463 6.58 11.09 18.23
C PRO A 463 7.14 11.57 16.89
N ARG A 464 6.81 12.79 16.46
CA ARG A 464 7.23 13.35 15.17
C ARG A 464 8.72 13.66 15.13
N GLU A 465 9.28 14.19 16.21
CA GLU A 465 10.71 14.47 16.30
C GLU A 465 11.51 13.17 16.43
N LEU A 466 10.97 12.19 17.17
CA LEU A 466 11.53 10.85 17.24
C LEU A 466 11.62 10.23 15.84
N ALA A 467 10.53 10.19 15.07
CA ALA A 467 10.53 9.64 13.72
C ALA A 467 11.57 10.32 12.80
N ALA A 468 11.64 11.66 12.81
CA ALA A 468 12.61 12.42 12.03
C ALA A 468 14.06 12.05 12.41
N GLN A 469 14.36 11.94 13.71
CA GLN A 469 15.69 11.52 14.17
C GLN A 469 16.01 10.07 13.79
N LEU A 470 15.04 9.16 13.91
CA LEU A 470 15.21 7.77 13.49
C LEU A 470 15.48 7.65 11.98
N LEU A 471 14.81 8.46 11.15
CA LEU A 471 15.06 8.54 9.71
C LEU A 471 16.47 9.05 9.39
N VAL A 472 16.91 10.13 10.06
CA VAL A 472 18.29 10.64 9.95
C VAL A 472 19.32 9.57 10.28
N LEU A 473 19.05 8.74 11.30
CA LEU A 473 19.91 7.63 11.66
C LEU A 473 19.87 6.48 10.65
N SER A 474 18.77 6.28 9.94
CA SER A 474 18.52 5.05 9.17
C SER A 474 18.71 5.17 7.66
N ILE A 475 18.57 6.35 7.06
CA ILE A 475 18.70 6.56 5.59
C ILE A 475 20.15 6.35 5.14
N ASP A 476 20.41 5.62 4.06
CA ASP A 476 21.78 5.49 3.55
C ASP A 476 22.33 6.84 3.04
N PRO A 477 23.62 7.16 3.22
CA PRO A 477 24.22 8.21 2.42
C PRO A 477 24.11 7.82 0.93
N PRO A 478 23.74 8.75 0.04
CA PRO A 478 23.57 8.43 -1.38
C PRO A 478 24.89 7.87 -1.93
N LYS A 479 24.91 6.58 -2.26
CA LYS A 479 26.01 6.00 -3.02
C LYS A 479 25.82 6.43 -4.48
N SER A 480 26.87 6.99 -5.09
CA SER A 480 26.82 7.36 -6.52
C SER A 480 26.45 6.13 -7.36
N GLY A 481 25.32 6.17 -8.07
CA GLY A 481 25.06 5.24 -9.16
C GLY A 481 23.65 4.64 -9.29
N ASP A 482 22.78 4.73 -8.28
CA ASP A 482 21.42 4.15 -8.38
C ASP A 482 20.31 5.14 -7.97
N PRO A 483 19.75 5.89 -8.94
CA PRO A 483 18.64 6.81 -8.71
C PRO A 483 17.37 6.14 -8.15
N LEU A 484 17.11 4.87 -8.49
CA LEU A 484 15.90 4.16 -8.08
C LEU A 484 15.93 3.79 -6.60
N SER A 485 17.09 3.35 -6.10
CA SER A 485 17.27 3.07 -4.67
C SER A 485 17.07 4.32 -3.79
N LEU A 486 17.49 5.50 -4.30
CA LEU A 486 17.26 6.78 -3.62
C LEU A 486 15.79 7.17 -3.65
N GLU A 487 15.11 6.99 -4.78
CA GLU A 487 13.67 7.24 -4.92
C GLU A 487 12.84 6.38 -3.97
N PHE A 488 13.10 5.07 -3.91
CA PHE A 488 12.39 4.17 -2.99
C PHE A 488 12.66 4.54 -1.52
N SER A 489 13.91 4.84 -1.16
CA SER A 489 14.25 5.29 0.19
C SER A 489 13.49 6.55 0.58
N LYS A 490 13.35 7.50 -0.35
CA LYS A 490 12.60 8.74 -0.15
C LYS A 490 11.11 8.47 -0.01
N GLU A 491 10.52 7.64 -0.87
CA GLU A 491 9.10 7.29 -0.79
C GLU A 491 8.74 6.64 0.55
N VAL A 492 9.58 5.71 1.05
CA VAL A 492 9.37 5.09 2.36
C VAL A 492 9.45 6.11 3.50
N ALA A 493 10.40 7.05 3.43
CA ALA A 493 10.55 8.10 4.44
C ALA A 493 9.37 9.08 4.43
N ASP A 494 9.01 9.59 3.25
CA ASP A 494 7.91 10.54 3.06
C ASP A 494 6.58 9.90 3.50
N ALA A 495 6.34 8.63 3.14
CA ALA A 495 5.16 7.90 3.57
C ALA A 495 5.07 7.78 5.11
N LEU A 496 6.18 7.47 5.79
CA LEU A 496 6.21 7.39 7.25
C LEU A 496 5.88 8.74 7.90
N GLU A 497 6.50 9.82 7.42
CA GLU A 497 6.26 11.15 7.95
C GLU A 497 4.82 11.63 7.72
N GLU A 498 4.25 11.35 6.55
CA GLU A 498 2.88 11.72 6.21
C GLU A 498 1.85 10.91 7.00
N THR A 499 2.03 9.59 7.11
CA THR A 499 1.17 8.74 7.96
C THR A 499 1.23 9.19 9.41
N LEU A 500 2.42 9.49 9.95
CA LEU A 500 2.55 9.96 11.33
C LEU A 500 1.92 11.36 11.51
N ARG A 501 2.05 12.25 10.52
CA ARG A 501 1.37 13.55 10.52
C ARG A 501 -0.15 13.38 10.57
N SER A 502 -0.70 12.45 9.80
CA SER A 502 -2.13 12.10 9.78
C SER A 502 -2.59 11.54 11.14
N LEU A 503 -1.86 10.56 11.69
CA LEU A 503 -2.14 9.95 13.00
C LEU A 503 -2.11 10.96 14.15
N CYS A 504 -1.19 11.92 14.12
CA CYS A 504 -1.04 12.94 15.16
C CYS A 504 -1.88 14.21 14.91
N ALA A 505 -2.67 14.28 13.83
CA ALA A 505 -3.43 15.48 13.48
C ALA A 505 -4.58 15.77 14.46
N TYR A 506 -5.08 14.74 15.15
CA TYR A 506 -6.26 14.84 16.02
C TYR A 506 -5.98 14.23 17.40
N GLN A 507 -6.70 14.74 18.41
CA GLN A 507 -6.70 14.15 19.75
C GLN A 507 -7.64 12.95 19.79
N HIS A 508 -7.09 11.79 19.47
CA HIS A 508 -7.73 10.50 19.67
C HIS A 508 -7.80 10.16 21.17
N GLY A 509 -8.80 9.40 21.59
CA GLY A 509 -8.92 8.91 22.96
C GLY A 509 -7.98 7.72 23.27
N VAL A 510 -6.89 7.57 22.52
CA VAL A 510 -5.93 6.47 22.64
C VAL A 510 -4.64 7.01 23.27
N THR A 511 -4.15 6.33 24.31
CA THR A 511 -2.89 6.69 24.98
C THR A 511 -1.78 5.80 24.46
N LEU A 512 -0.87 6.36 23.65
CA LEU A 512 0.32 5.68 23.12
C LEU A 512 1.59 6.43 23.48
N SER A 513 2.67 5.71 23.73
CA SER A 513 4.02 6.24 23.86
C SER A 513 4.53 6.81 22.52
N PRO A 514 5.57 7.65 22.53
CA PRO A 514 6.20 8.11 21.29
C PRO A 514 6.66 6.98 20.36
N THR A 515 7.22 5.89 20.91
CA THR A 515 7.68 4.75 20.11
C THR A 515 6.52 3.96 19.52
N GLU A 516 5.41 3.80 20.26
CA GLU A 516 4.19 3.14 19.78
C GLU A 516 3.55 3.89 18.61
N TRP A 517 3.54 5.23 18.65
CA TRP A 517 3.09 6.05 17.52
C TRP A 517 3.92 5.84 16.25
N VAL A 518 5.25 5.86 16.37
CA VAL A 518 6.13 5.64 15.22
C VAL A 518 6.03 4.21 14.71
N ARG A 519 5.89 3.22 15.61
CA ARG A 519 5.69 1.81 15.26
C ARG A 519 4.37 1.60 14.52
N LEU A 520 3.28 2.22 14.98
CA LEU A 520 2.00 2.20 14.29
C LEU A 520 2.12 2.76 12.87
N ALA A 521 2.74 3.95 12.72
CA ALA A 521 2.97 4.55 11.41
C ALA A 521 3.80 3.62 10.50
N LEU A 522 4.86 3.02 11.02
CA LEU A 522 5.74 2.10 10.29
C LEU A 522 5.02 0.80 9.88
N THR A 523 4.09 0.30 10.70
CA THR A 523 3.24 -0.84 10.35
C THR A 523 2.26 -0.48 9.24
N LEU A 524 1.58 0.66 9.34
CA LEU A 524 0.58 1.08 8.35
C LEU A 524 1.19 1.40 6.98
N THR A 525 2.39 1.98 6.95
CA THR A 525 3.10 2.22 5.68
C THR A 525 3.72 0.96 5.10
N GLY A 526 3.92 -0.10 5.90
CA GLY A 526 4.58 -1.33 5.47
C GLY A 526 3.90 -2.05 4.31
N GLU A 527 2.57 -1.92 4.18
CA GLU A 527 1.77 -2.51 3.10
C GLU A 527 1.80 -1.69 1.80
N GLN A 528 2.26 -0.43 1.86
CA GLN A 528 2.43 0.39 0.66
C GLN A 528 3.50 -0.22 -0.23
N ARG A 529 3.38 0.02 -1.55
CA ARG A 529 4.24 -0.61 -2.55
C ARG A 529 4.84 0.41 -3.50
N PHE A 530 6.18 0.41 -3.55
CA PHE A 530 6.98 1.14 -4.51
C PHE A 530 6.94 0.46 -5.87
N ARG A 531 6.77 1.24 -6.95
CA ARG A 531 6.71 0.72 -8.32
C ARG A 531 7.70 1.47 -9.20
N GLN A 532 8.68 0.73 -9.72
CA GLN A 532 9.71 1.27 -10.59
C GLN A 532 9.13 1.82 -11.91
N SER A 533 9.83 2.82 -12.47
CA SER A 533 9.49 3.38 -13.77
C SER A 533 9.93 2.47 -14.92
N LEU A 534 8.98 2.04 -15.76
CA LEU A 534 9.21 1.20 -16.95
C LEU A 534 9.92 1.92 -18.10
N ALA A 535 9.97 3.25 -18.08
CA ALA A 535 10.46 4.01 -19.20
C ALA A 535 11.99 4.16 -19.15
N LEU A 536 12.69 3.57 -20.13
CA LEU A 536 14.14 3.72 -20.34
C LEU A 536 14.55 5.19 -20.61
N GLN A 537 13.60 6.04 -21.00
CA GLN A 537 13.75 7.48 -21.11
C GLN A 537 12.59 8.17 -20.38
N PRO A 538 12.84 9.26 -19.63
CA PRO A 538 11.76 10.04 -19.03
C PRO A 538 10.84 10.53 -20.14
N VAL A 539 9.61 10.02 -20.15
CA VAL A 539 8.55 10.60 -20.97
C VAL A 539 8.14 11.88 -20.24
N ASN A 540 8.62 13.02 -20.71
CA ASN A 540 8.13 14.32 -20.27
C ASN A 540 6.66 14.42 -20.67
N LEU A 541 5.78 13.98 -19.78
CA LEU A 541 4.38 14.36 -19.80
C LEU A 541 4.32 15.77 -19.22
N PRO A 542 3.97 16.82 -19.98
CA PRO A 542 3.62 18.09 -19.37
C PRO A 542 2.43 17.84 -18.46
N GLY A 543 2.61 18.11 -17.16
CA GLY A 543 1.58 18.00 -16.13
C GLY A 543 0.43 18.98 -16.34
#